data_AF-A0A2A2QD89-F1
#
_entry.id   AF-A0A2A2QD89-F1
#
_cell.length_a   1.000
_cell.length_b   1.000
_cell.length_c   1.000
_cell.angle_alpha   90.00
_cell.angle_beta   90.00
_cell.angle_gamma   90.00
#
_symmetry.space_group_name_H-M   'P 1'
#
loop_
_entity.id
_entity.type
_entity.pdbx_description
1 polymer ?
#
loop_
_entity_poly.entity_id
_entity_poly.type
_entity_poly.pdbx_seq_one_letter_code
_entity_poly.pdbx_strand_id
1 'polypeptide(L)'
;MERNISRRSLGRWITGLLVLKSLPSPAAEPPAAPEPSDPIPLEESRDPIAQVFLRALMESRGVPLYYFGGSTPGALRVIRPESLFRLRPGGRIYVRGHCELRRETRTLRLDRVRLA
;
A
#
# COMPACT_ATOMS: atom_id res chain seq x y z
N MET A 1 2.92 -71.08 -31.43
CA MET A 1 4.24 -70.78 -32.00
C MET A 1 4.77 -69.54 -31.28
N GLU A 2 5.45 -69.71 -30.15
CA GLU A 2 6.88 -70.01 -30.05
C GLU A 2 7.75 -68.84 -30.53
N ARG A 3 8.26 -68.07 -29.57
CA ARG A 3 9.67 -68.04 -29.12
C ARG A 3 10.54 -67.14 -29.99
N ASN A 4 11.03 -66.03 -29.42
CA ASN A 4 12.49 -65.95 -29.27
C ASN A 4 12.94 -64.95 -28.19
N ILE A 5 13.79 -65.47 -27.31
CA ILE A 5 14.57 -64.81 -26.28
C ILE A 5 15.96 -64.59 -26.85
N SER A 6 16.57 -63.41 -26.69
CA SER A 6 18.03 -63.24 -26.67
C SER A 6 18.38 -61.86 -26.12
N ARG A 7 18.72 -61.69 -24.83
CA ARG A 7 20.05 -61.82 -24.20
C ARG A 7 21.19 -61.12 -24.95
N ARG A 8 21.67 -60.01 -24.37
CA ARG A 8 23.09 -59.60 -24.16
C ARG A 8 23.06 -58.28 -23.36
N SER A 9 23.54 -58.17 -22.12
CA SER A 9 24.87 -58.42 -21.55
C SER A 9 25.75 -57.16 -21.50
N LEU A 10 26.05 -56.76 -20.26
CA LEU A 10 27.26 -56.09 -19.76
C LEU A 10 27.59 -54.65 -20.16
N GLY A 11 27.71 -53.83 -19.10
CA GLY A 11 28.50 -52.60 -19.09
C GLY A 11 28.39 -51.88 -17.74
N ARG A 12 29.11 -52.36 -16.70
CA ARG A 12 29.60 -51.48 -15.61
C ARG A 12 30.49 -50.40 -16.27
N TRP A 13 30.59 -49.17 -15.77
CA TRP A 13 31.67 -48.69 -14.89
C TRP A 13 31.41 -47.20 -14.57
N ILE A 14 31.35 -46.87 -13.28
CA ILE A 14 32.08 -45.80 -12.54
C ILE A 14 32.41 -44.53 -13.38
N THR A 15 32.03 -43.31 -12.97
CA THR A 15 32.88 -42.42 -12.14
C THR A 15 32.07 -41.22 -11.66
N GLY A 16 32.22 -40.87 -10.37
CA GLY A 16 31.55 -39.72 -9.76
C GLY A 16 32.05 -38.38 -10.29
N LEU A 17 31.16 -37.39 -10.27
CA LEU A 17 31.53 -35.99 -10.28
C LEU A 17 30.82 -35.32 -9.09
N LEU A 18 31.60 -35.02 -8.05
CA LEU A 18 31.20 -34.12 -6.98
C LEU A 18 31.07 -32.71 -7.59
N VAL A 19 29.84 -32.31 -7.90
CA VAL A 19 29.54 -30.91 -8.21
C VAL A 19 29.59 -30.14 -6.88
N LEU A 20 30.73 -29.51 -6.60
CA LEU A 20 30.79 -28.44 -5.61
C LEU A 20 29.84 -27.33 -6.08
N LYS A 21 28.66 -27.25 -5.47
CA LYS A 21 27.84 -26.04 -5.53
C LYS A 21 28.63 -24.92 -4.86
N SER A 22 29.21 -24.04 -5.67
CA SER A 22 29.66 -22.73 -5.23
C SER A 22 28.49 -22.02 -4.55
N LEU A 23 28.60 -21.80 -3.24
CA LEU A 23 27.64 -21.01 -2.47
C LEU A 23 27.68 -19.58 -3.01
N PRO A 24 26.54 -18.98 -3.40
CA PRO A 24 26.50 -17.56 -3.68
C PRO A 24 26.80 -16.80 -2.39
N SER A 25 27.79 -15.89 -2.47
CA SER A 25 28.06 -14.89 -1.46
C SER A 25 26.76 -14.17 -1.10
N PRO A 26 26.42 -13.98 0.20
CA PRO A 26 25.27 -13.17 0.57
C PRO A 26 25.58 -11.73 0.20
N ALA A 27 25.20 -11.33 -1.01
CA ALA A 27 25.06 -9.94 -1.36
C ALA A 27 24.11 -9.35 -0.32
N ALA A 28 24.61 -8.39 0.46
CA ALA A 28 23.82 -7.69 1.46
C ALA A 28 22.48 -7.28 0.84
N GLU A 29 21.39 -7.85 1.33
CA GLU A 29 20.06 -7.43 0.93
C GLU A 29 19.96 -5.92 1.15
N PRO A 30 19.56 -5.14 0.13
CA PRO A 30 19.25 -3.74 0.35
C PRO A 30 18.20 -3.66 1.47
N PRO A 31 18.32 -2.72 2.42
CA PRO A 31 17.42 -2.65 3.57
C PRO A 31 15.98 -2.67 3.06
N ALA A 32 15.19 -3.62 3.55
CA ALA A 32 13.78 -3.74 3.27
C ALA A 32 13.15 -2.34 3.41
N ALA A 33 12.39 -1.93 2.40
CA ALA A 33 11.64 -0.68 2.45
C ALA A 33 10.87 -0.64 3.79
N PRO A 34 10.84 0.49 4.51
CA PRO A 34 10.17 0.54 5.81
C PRO A 34 8.73 0.06 5.65
N GLU A 35 8.38 -0.96 6.43
CA GLU A 35 7.02 -1.48 6.56
C GLU A 35 6.03 -0.32 6.73
N PRO A 36 4.82 -0.38 6.15
CA PRO A 36 3.85 0.71 6.24
C PRO A 36 3.56 1.01 7.72
N SER A 37 3.94 2.20 8.17
CA SER A 37 3.69 2.66 9.52
C SER A 37 2.19 2.81 9.75
N ASP A 38 1.72 2.30 10.89
CA ASP A 38 0.34 2.46 11.31
C ASP A 38 -0.08 3.94 11.27
N PRO A 39 -1.30 4.26 10.82
CA PRO A 39 -1.78 5.64 10.80
C PRO A 39 -1.74 6.25 12.20
N ILE A 40 -1.12 7.41 12.34
CA ILE A 40 -1.07 8.18 13.59
C ILE A 40 -2.29 9.10 13.61
N PRO A 41 -3.27 8.88 14.50
CA PRO A 41 -4.45 9.72 14.60
C PRO A 41 -4.06 11.19 14.86
N LEU A 42 -4.82 12.11 14.28
CA LEU A 42 -4.66 13.53 14.51
C LEU A 42 -5.82 14.03 15.37
N GLU A 43 -5.53 14.40 16.61
CA GLU A 43 -6.52 14.92 17.57
C GLU A 43 -6.55 16.46 17.58
N GLU A 44 -5.41 17.09 17.28
CA GLU A 44 -5.26 18.55 17.24
C GLU A 44 -4.39 19.00 16.06
N SER A 45 -4.61 20.24 15.59
CA SER A 45 -3.83 20.83 14.51
C SER A 45 -3.92 22.35 14.48
N ARG A 46 -2.84 23.00 14.06
CA ARG A 46 -2.83 24.44 13.72
C ARG A 46 -3.19 24.71 12.26
N ASP A 47 -3.32 23.66 11.44
CA ASP A 47 -3.76 23.78 10.06
C ASP A 47 -5.26 24.12 10.02
N PRO A 48 -5.68 25.24 9.39
CA PRO A 48 -7.08 25.68 9.42
C PRO A 48 -8.02 24.71 8.70
N ILE A 49 -7.55 24.01 7.66
CA ILE A 49 -8.35 23.00 6.96
C ILE A 49 -8.51 21.78 7.87
N ALA A 50 -7.44 21.33 8.53
CA ALA A 50 -7.50 20.22 9.48
C ALA A 50 -8.49 20.51 10.62
N GLN A 51 -8.52 21.74 11.15
CA GLN A 51 -9.48 22.15 12.18
C GLN A 51 -10.94 22.02 11.74
N VAL A 52 -11.24 22.36 10.48
CA VAL A 52 -12.59 22.16 9.91
C VAL A 52 -12.98 20.69 9.90
N PHE A 53 -12.05 19.80 9.54
CA PHE A 53 -12.29 18.35 9.53
C PHE A 53 -12.41 17.76 10.94
N LEU A 54 -11.60 18.20 11.90
CA LEU A 54 -11.71 17.79 13.30
C LEU A 54 -13.09 18.15 13.86
N ARG A 55 -13.56 19.37 13.60
CA ARG A 55 -14.91 19.79 13.97
C ARG A 55 -15.97 18.94 13.28
N ALA A 56 -15.81 18.69 11.98
CA ALA A 56 -16.76 17.90 11.21
C ALA A 56 -16.86 16.44 11.69
N LEU A 57 -15.76 15.85 12.18
CA LEU A 57 -15.75 14.54 12.84
C LEU A 57 -16.61 14.55 14.11
N MET A 58 -16.43 15.55 14.98
CA MET A 58 -17.21 15.68 16.22
C MET A 58 -18.71 15.87 15.95
N GLU A 59 -19.03 16.66 14.93
CA GLU A 59 -20.41 16.99 14.57
C GLU A 59 -21.04 15.98 13.59
N SER A 60 -20.31 14.94 13.18
CA SER A 60 -20.74 13.95 12.17
C SER A 60 -21.29 14.58 10.87
N ARG A 61 -20.69 15.69 10.42
CA ARG A 61 -21.17 16.44 9.25
C ARG A 61 -20.26 16.30 8.02
N GLY A 62 -20.84 16.50 6.84
CA GLY A 62 -20.09 16.56 5.59
C GLY A 62 -19.37 17.90 5.42
N VAL A 63 -18.18 17.86 4.81
CA VAL A 63 -17.39 19.05 4.45
C VAL A 63 -17.41 19.23 2.93
N PRO A 64 -17.99 20.31 2.39
CA PRO A 64 -17.91 20.64 0.98
C PRO A 64 -16.51 21.18 0.64
N LEU A 65 -15.91 20.67 -0.44
CA LEU A 65 -14.55 21.02 -0.84
C LEU A 65 -14.27 20.78 -2.32
N TYR A 66 -13.20 21.40 -2.81
CA TYR A 66 -12.55 21.09 -4.07
C TYR A 66 -11.27 20.29 -3.81
N TYR A 67 -11.10 19.14 -4.47
CA TYR A 67 -9.91 18.31 -4.34
C TYR A 67 -9.08 18.32 -5.62
N PHE A 68 -7.80 18.66 -5.52
CA PHE A 68 -6.87 18.80 -6.65
C PHE A 68 -5.92 17.59 -6.79
N GLY A 69 -6.41 16.39 -6.48
CA GLY A 69 -5.69 15.14 -6.68
C GLY A 69 -6.52 14.08 -7.40
N GLY A 70 -5.85 13.02 -7.87
CA GLY A 70 -6.48 11.92 -8.58
C GLY A 70 -6.90 12.28 -10.02
N SER A 71 -7.83 11.49 -10.58
CA SER A 71 -8.26 11.58 -11.99
C SER A 71 -9.37 12.62 -12.26
N THR A 72 -9.93 13.25 -11.23
CA THR A 72 -10.96 14.29 -11.39
C THR A 72 -10.67 15.45 -10.44
N PRO A 73 -9.61 16.22 -10.73
CA PRO A 73 -9.21 17.37 -9.93
C PRO A 73 -10.21 18.52 -10.08
N GLY A 74 -10.39 19.31 -9.02
CA GLY A 74 -11.20 20.53 -9.03
C GLY A 74 -12.71 20.32 -8.98
N ALA A 75 -13.21 19.08 -9.01
CA ALA A 75 -14.64 18.82 -8.81
C ALA A 75 -15.05 19.10 -7.36
N LEU A 76 -16.23 19.72 -7.17
CA LEU A 76 -16.86 19.88 -5.87
C LEU A 76 -17.25 18.52 -5.30
N ARG A 77 -16.93 18.28 -4.03
CA ARG A 77 -17.22 17.05 -3.30
C ARG A 77 -17.72 17.39 -1.91
N VAL A 78 -18.57 16.53 -1.37
CA VAL A 78 -18.89 16.52 0.07
C VAL A 78 -18.24 15.27 0.65
N ILE A 79 -17.41 15.45 1.67
CA ILE A 79 -16.74 14.37 2.40
C ILE A 79 -17.32 14.30 3.80
N ARG A 80 -17.90 13.16 4.18
CA ARG A 80 -18.18 12.83 5.59
C ARG A 80 -16.94 12.18 6.19
N PRO A 81 -16.17 12.87 7.04
CA PRO A 81 -14.93 12.33 7.56
C PRO A 81 -15.22 11.18 8.54
N GLU A 82 -14.37 10.15 8.49
CA GLU A 82 -14.34 9.02 9.43
C GLU A 82 -13.09 9.07 10.31
N SER A 83 -11.96 9.55 9.77
CA SER A 83 -10.74 9.75 10.53
C SER A 83 -9.82 10.81 9.91
N LEU A 84 -8.98 11.40 10.75
CA LEU A 84 -7.91 12.32 10.37
C LEU A 84 -6.59 11.82 10.94
N PHE A 85 -5.55 11.74 10.11
CA PHE A 85 -4.30 11.08 10.51
C PHE A 85 -3.08 11.54 9.71
N ARG A 86 -1.90 11.16 10.19
CA ARG A 86 -0.63 11.21 9.45
C ARG A 86 -0.08 9.80 9.28
N LEU A 87 0.69 9.57 8.22
CA LEU A 87 1.41 8.30 8.05
C LEU A 87 2.73 8.27 8.83
N ARG A 88 3.29 9.43 9.17
CA ARG A 88 4.53 9.56 9.94
C ARG A 88 4.55 10.87 10.73
N PRO A 89 5.31 10.97 11.83
CA PRO A 89 5.47 12.22 12.57
C PRO A 89 5.94 13.35 11.63
N GLY A 90 5.33 14.53 11.74
CA GLY A 90 5.63 15.67 10.87
C GLY A 90 5.20 15.52 9.39
N GLY A 91 4.60 14.40 8.99
CA GLY A 91 4.18 14.13 7.62
C GLY A 91 2.95 14.92 7.16
N ARG A 92 2.50 14.66 5.92
CA ARG A 92 1.25 15.22 5.38
C ARG A 92 0.06 14.70 6.17
N ILE A 93 -1.00 15.51 6.24
CA ILE A 93 -2.26 15.13 6.89
C ILE A 93 -3.22 14.57 5.85
N TYR A 94 -3.89 13.49 6.22
CA TYR A 94 -4.85 12.78 5.41
C TYR A 94 -6.19 12.73 6.15
N VAL A 95 -7.27 12.81 5.38
CA VAL A 95 -8.62 12.51 5.85
C VAL A 95 -9.12 11.26 5.13
N ARG A 96 -9.65 10.29 5.87
CA ARG A 96 -10.44 9.18 5.32
C ARG A 96 -11.90 9.46 5.59
N GLY A 97 -12.75 9.27 4.59
CA GLY A 97 -14.18 9.48 4.74
C GLY A 97 -15.00 9.14 3.50
N HIS A 98 -16.31 9.09 3.65
CA HIS A 98 -17.23 8.81 2.56
C HIS A 98 -17.37 10.02 1.63
N CYS A 99 -17.07 9.83 0.33
CA CYS A 99 -17.20 10.83 -0.71
C CYS A 99 -18.54 10.69 -1.43
N GLU A 100 -19.46 11.63 -1.22
CA GLU A 100 -20.81 11.56 -1.80
C GLU A 100 -20.81 11.49 -3.33
N LEU A 101 -19.94 12.27 -3.98
CA LEU A 101 -19.82 12.28 -5.45
C LEU A 101 -19.50 10.89 -6.02
N ARG A 102 -18.75 10.09 -5.26
CA ARG A 102 -18.27 8.77 -5.69
C ARG A 102 -19.00 7.61 -5.01
N ARG A 103 -19.80 7.90 -3.97
CA ARG A 103 -20.52 6.92 -3.14
C ARG A 103 -19.59 5.85 -2.54
N GLU A 104 -18.38 6.25 -2.15
CA GLU A 104 -17.36 5.33 -1.62
C GLU A 104 -16.45 6.03 -0.59
N THR A 105 -15.81 5.26 0.28
CA THR A 105 -14.81 5.76 1.23
C THR A 105 -13.50 6.05 0.49
N ARG A 106 -12.96 7.26 0.67
CA ARG A 106 -11.72 7.72 0.06
C ARG A 106 -10.81 8.36 1.09
N THR A 107 -9.51 8.27 0.82
CA THR A 107 -8.47 8.98 1.56
C THR A 107 -7.99 10.16 0.73
N LEU A 108 -8.10 11.37 1.26
CA LEU A 108 -7.66 12.61 0.63
C LEU A 108 -6.49 13.21 1.41
N ARG A 109 -5.54 13.81 0.69
CA ARG A 109 -4.50 14.63 1.31
C ARG A 109 -5.00 16.05 1.51
N LEU A 110 -4.89 16.59 2.72
CA LEU A 110 -5.38 17.93 3.04
C LEU A 110 -4.64 19.05 2.31
N ASP A 111 -3.37 18.84 1.96
CA ASP A 111 -2.59 19.82 1.18
C ASP A 111 -3.07 19.98 -0.28
N ARG A 112 -4.04 19.16 -0.71
CA ARG A 112 -4.70 19.23 -2.03
C ARG A 112 -6.18 19.59 -1.93
N VAL A 113 -6.62 20.03 -0.76
CA VAL A 113 -8.00 20.42 -0.49
C VAL A 113 -8.08 21.95 -0.47
N ARG A 114 -9.13 22.48 -1.10
CA ARG A 114 -9.60 23.85 -0.87
C ARG A 114 -11.04 23.76 -0.39
N LEU A 115 -11.33 24.40 0.75
CA LEU A 115 -12.71 24.49 1.24
C LEU A 115 -13.57 25.26 0.23
N ALA A 116 -14.83 24.83 0.08
CA ALA A 116 -15.76 25.43 -0.86
C ALA A 116 -16.32 26.77 -0.37
#